data_AF-A0A915JY53-F1
#
_entry.id   AF-A0A915JY53-F1
#
_cell.length_a   1.000
_cell.length_b   1.000
_cell.length_c   1.000
_cell.angle_alpha   90.00
_cell.angle_beta   90.00
_cell.angle_gamma   90.00
#
_symmetry.space_group_name_H-M   'P 1'
#
loop_
_entity.id
_entity.type
_entity.pdbx_description
1 polymer ?
#
loop_
_entity_poly.entity_id
_entity_poly.type
_entity_poly.pdbx_seq_one_letter_code
_entity_poly.pdbx_strand_id
1 'polypeptide(L)'
;MGKNNKIVLYTLTVLETCVKNCDIRLVQLITQKEFCQDLIKLIGSKYDPPAVVQEKVLGLIQSWADAFRGKPDFKGVCEVYDELKAKGVDFPMTDVDSMVPIVTPKKA
;
A
#
# COMPACT_ATOMS: atom_id res chain seq x y z
N MET A 1 -10.79 10.16 -19.65
CA MET A 1 -9.43 9.90 -19.12
C MET A 1 -9.05 8.48 -19.56
N GLY A 2 -8.10 8.31 -20.47
CA GLY A 2 -7.77 6.98 -21.01
C GLY A 2 -7.31 6.02 -19.91
N LYS A 3 -7.97 4.86 -19.79
CA LYS A 3 -7.61 3.79 -18.82
C LYS A 3 -6.32 3.10 -19.24
N ASN A 4 -5.17 3.75 -19.07
CA ASN A 4 -3.89 3.06 -19.22
C ASN A 4 -3.50 2.42 -17.88
N ASN A 5 -4.09 1.26 -17.61
CA ASN A 5 -3.85 0.51 -16.37
C ASN A 5 -2.36 0.16 -16.17
N LYS A 6 -1.56 0.04 -17.24
CA LYS A 6 -0.12 -0.16 -17.13
C LYS A 6 0.57 1.04 -16.49
N ILE A 7 0.23 2.26 -16.91
CA ILE A 7 0.75 3.49 -16.30
C ILE A 7 0.36 3.55 -14.83
N VAL A 8 -0.90 3.23 -14.50
CA VAL A 8 -1.35 3.19 -13.10
C VAL A 8 -0.51 2.21 -12.29
N LEU A 9 -0.30 0.98 -12.76
CA LEU A 9 0.52 -0.02 -12.07
C LEU A 9 1.97 0.43 -11.90
N TYR A 10 2.56 1.08 -12.91
CA TYR A 10 3.90 1.64 -12.79
C TYR A 10 3.96 2.76 -11.74
N THR A 11 2.97 3.66 -11.71
CA THR A 11 2.89 4.69 -10.67
C THR A 11 2.76 4.09 -9.28
N LEU A 12 1.94 3.05 -9.10
CA LEU A 12 1.80 2.34 -7.83
C LEU A 12 3.11 1.67 -7.39
N THR A 13 3.89 1.15 -8.36
CA THR A 13 5.21 0.56 -8.10
C THR A 13 6.23 1.62 -7.69
N VAL A 14 6.18 2.80 -8.31
CA VAL A 14 7.02 3.94 -7.90
C VAL A 14 6.66 4.38 -6.48
N LEU A 15 5.36 4.50 -6.14
CA LEU A 15 4.91 4.84 -4.78
C LEU A 15 5.42 3.84 -3.74
N GLU A 16 5.30 2.54 -4.03
CA GLU A 16 5.84 1.49 -3.18
C GLU A 16 7.35 1.67 -2.93
N THR A 17 8.09 1.94 -4.00
CA THR A 17 9.55 2.13 -3.95
C THR A 17 9.91 3.37 -3.14
N CYS A 18 9.17 4.47 -3.30
CA CYS A 18 9.35 5.69 -2.52
C CYS A 18 9.14 5.45 -1.02
N VAL A 19 8.07 4.75 -0.63
CA VAL A 19 7.83 4.45 0.80
C VAL A 19 8.94 3.59 1.40
N LYS A 20 9.52 2.66 0.61
CA LYS A 20 10.60 1.78 1.06
C LYS A 20 11.98 2.46 1.13
N ASN A 21 12.25 3.46 0.29
CA ASN A 21 13.62 3.94 0.05
C ASN A 21 13.84 5.44 0.25
N CYS A 22 12.78 6.25 0.43
CA CYS A 22 12.92 7.69 0.58
C CYS A 22 12.91 8.15 2.04
N ASP A 23 13.27 9.41 2.22
CA ASP A 23 13.24 10.10 3.50
C ASP A 23 11.83 10.15 4.11
N ILE A 24 11.80 10.19 5.44
CA ILE A 24 10.59 10.11 6.25
C ILE A 24 9.54 11.17 5.90
N ARG A 25 9.95 12.36 5.45
CA ARG A 25 9.04 13.44 5.05
C ARG A 25 8.17 13.06 3.87
N LEU A 26 8.73 12.36 2.87
CA LEU A 26 7.94 11.87 1.74
C LEU A 26 7.01 10.74 2.17
N VAL A 27 7.51 9.83 3.00
CA VAL A 27 6.71 8.70 3.52
C VAL A 27 5.49 9.22 4.28
N GLN A 28 5.68 10.21 5.17
CA GLN A 28 4.59 10.84 5.92
C GLN A 28 3.49 11.36 4.99
N LEU A 29 3.85 12.08 3.91
CA LEU A 29 2.89 12.59 2.92
C LEU A 29 2.09 11.47 2.22
N ILE A 30 2.77 10.39 1.79
CA ILE A 30 2.11 9.27 1.10
C ILE A 30 1.15 8.53 2.05
N THR A 31 1.50 8.42 3.32
CA THR A 31 0.69 7.71 4.33
C THR A 31 -0.41 8.56 4.99
N GLN A 32 -0.61 9.80 4.54
CA GLN A 32 -1.72 10.63 5.00
C GLN A 32 -3.06 9.98 4.63
N LYS A 33 -4.06 10.19 5.49
CA LYS A 33 -5.39 9.60 5.35
C LYS A 33 -6.02 10.00 4.02
N GLU A 34 -5.93 11.27 3.66
CA GLU A 34 -6.50 11.85 2.45
C GLU A 34 -5.87 11.24 1.19
N PHE A 35 -4.54 11.10 1.18
CA PHE A 35 -3.82 10.47 0.07
C PHE A 35 -4.22 9.00 -0.09
N CYS A 36 -4.28 8.26 1.02
CA CYS A 36 -4.73 6.87 1.02
C CYS A 36 -6.19 6.74 0.55
N GLN A 37 -7.08 7.64 0.97
CA GLN A 37 -8.47 7.67 0.52
C GLN A 37 -8.59 7.95 -0.99
N ASP A 38 -7.72 8.77 -1.56
CA ASP A 38 -7.68 8.99 -3.01
C ASP A 38 -7.23 7.73 -3.78
N LEU A 39 -6.30 6.93 -3.22
CA LEU A 39 -5.99 5.60 -3.75
C LEU A 39 -7.20 4.65 -3.67
N ILE A 40 -7.99 4.69 -2.60
CA ILE A 40 -9.21 3.88 -2.51
C ILE A 40 -10.26 4.35 -3.54
N LYS A 41 -10.39 5.65 -3.78
CA LYS A 41 -11.29 6.17 -4.82
C LYS A 41 -10.89 5.67 -6.21
N LEU A 42 -9.58 5.51 -6.50
CA LEU A 42 -9.08 4.98 -7.76
C LEU A 42 -9.59 3.55 -8.05
N ILE A 43 -9.83 2.76 -7.01
CA ILE A 43 -10.33 1.38 -7.11
C ILE A 43 -11.84 1.26 -6.88
N GLY A 44 -12.53 2.39 -6.70
CA GLY A 44 -13.98 2.43 -6.57
C GLY A 44 -14.70 2.16 -7.90
N SER A 45 -15.98 1.78 -7.79
CA SER A 45 -16.86 1.43 -8.92
C SER A 45 -16.95 2.50 -10.01
N LYS A 46 -16.75 3.77 -9.67
CA LYS A 46 -16.68 4.89 -10.63
C LYS A 46 -15.63 4.67 -11.72
N TYR A 47 -14.49 4.08 -11.38
CA TYR A 47 -13.38 3.88 -12.31
C TYR A 47 -13.32 2.45 -12.83
N ASP A 48 -13.93 1.48 -12.15
CA ASP A 48 -13.98 0.07 -12.55
C ASP A 48 -12.64 -0.45 -13.10
N PRO A 49 -11.55 -0.43 -12.29
CA PRO A 49 -10.26 -0.87 -12.77
C PRO A 49 -10.13 -2.39 -12.71
N PRO A 50 -9.18 -2.97 -13.48
CA PRO A 50 -8.90 -4.40 -13.42
C PRO A 50 -8.52 -4.88 -12.02
N ALA A 51 -8.82 -6.13 -11.68
CA ALA A 51 -8.55 -6.73 -10.37
C ALA A 51 -7.09 -6.53 -9.90
N VAL A 52 -6.12 -6.68 -10.79
CA VAL A 52 -4.68 -6.46 -10.48
C VAL A 52 -4.37 -5.07 -9.94
N VAL A 53 -5.10 -4.03 -10.36
CA VAL A 53 -4.93 -2.67 -9.82
C VAL A 53 -5.56 -2.57 -8.43
N GLN A 54 -6.72 -3.19 -8.24
CA GLN A 54 -7.41 -3.24 -6.95
C GLN A 54 -6.54 -3.96 -5.90
N GLU A 55 -6.04 -5.14 -6.24
CA GLU A 55 -5.12 -5.92 -5.41
C GLU A 55 -3.85 -5.13 -5.08
N LYS A 56 -3.24 -4.44 -6.07
CA LYS A 56 -2.04 -3.65 -5.84
C LYS A 56 -2.29 -2.51 -4.85
N VAL A 57 -3.39 -1.77 -4.99
CA VAL A 57 -3.73 -0.67 -4.07
C VAL A 57 -4.00 -1.20 -2.66
N LEU A 58 -4.84 -2.24 -2.53
CA LEU A 58 -5.15 -2.83 -1.22
C LEU A 58 -3.89 -3.39 -0.55
N GLY A 59 -3.01 -4.06 -1.31
CA GLY A 59 -1.74 -4.57 -0.81
C GLY A 59 -0.79 -3.47 -0.32
N LEU A 60 -0.76 -2.30 -0.97
CA LEU A 60 0.01 -1.15 -0.49
C LEU A 60 -0.54 -0.62 0.84
N ILE A 61 -1.86 -0.42 0.93
CA ILE A 61 -2.51 0.07 2.16
C ILE A 61 -2.24 -0.89 3.34
N GLN A 62 -2.40 -2.19 3.13
CA GLN A 62 -2.08 -3.20 4.13
C GLN A 62 -0.61 -3.16 4.54
N SER A 63 0.31 -3.21 3.57
CA SER A 63 1.75 -3.23 3.84
C SER A 63 2.21 -2.01 4.63
N TRP A 64 1.68 -0.82 4.29
CA TRP A 64 2.00 0.41 5.00
C TRP A 64 1.36 0.45 6.40
N ALA A 65 0.11 0.02 6.54
CA ALA A 65 -0.54 -0.08 7.84
C ALA A 65 0.20 -1.04 8.78
N ASP A 66 0.68 -2.18 8.28
CA ASP A 66 1.45 -3.15 9.05
C ASP A 66 2.84 -2.59 9.42
N ALA A 67 3.55 -1.97 8.47
CA ALA A 67 4.89 -1.40 8.70
C ALA A 67 4.92 -0.20 9.65
N PHE A 68 3.82 0.57 9.72
CA PHE A 68 3.74 1.79 10.51
C PHE A 68 2.78 1.72 11.70
N ARG A 69 2.22 0.54 11.99
CA ARG A 69 1.34 0.33 13.14
C ARG A 69 1.98 0.83 14.44
N GLY A 70 1.23 1.63 15.20
CA GLY A 70 1.68 2.22 16.47
C GLY A 70 2.56 3.47 16.35
N LYS A 71 2.87 3.95 15.13
CA LYS A 71 3.62 5.20 14.93
C LYS A 71 2.65 6.38 14.68
N PRO A 72 2.58 7.39 15.58
CA PRO A 72 1.59 8.47 15.48
C PRO A 72 1.63 9.24 14.15
N ASP A 73 2.82 9.48 13.61
CA ASP A 73 3.03 10.24 12.37
C ASP A 73 2.46 9.57 11.11
N PHE A 74 2.10 8.29 11.20
CA PHE A 74 1.61 7.46 10.09
C PHE A 74 0.22 6.88 10.38
N LYS A 75 -0.48 7.42 11.38
CA LYS A 75 -1.79 6.90 11.80
C LYS A 75 -2.83 6.90 10.67
N GLY A 76 -2.72 7.82 9.71
CA GLY A 76 -3.67 7.96 8.60
C GLY A 76 -3.89 6.69 7.79
N VAL A 77 -2.82 6.00 7.37
CA VAL A 77 -2.94 4.75 6.61
C VAL A 77 -3.51 3.60 7.45
N CYS A 78 -3.20 3.56 8.76
CA CYS A 78 -3.75 2.56 9.67
C CYS A 78 -5.27 2.73 9.82
N GLU A 79 -5.73 3.98 9.97
CA GLU A 79 -7.17 4.27 10.03
C GLU A 79 -7.90 3.86 8.77
N VAL A 80 -7.33 4.14 7.58
CA VAL A 80 -7.93 3.70 6.30
C VAL A 80 -8.00 2.18 6.21
N TYR A 81 -6.93 1.48 6.60
CA TYR A 81 -6.90 0.02 6.62
C TYR A 81 -7.98 -0.56 7.55
N ASP A 82 -8.04 -0.09 8.80
CA ASP A 82 -9.00 -0.58 9.79
C ASP A 82 -10.45 -0.24 9.40
N GLU A 83 -10.71 0.93 8.82
CA GLU A 83 -12.02 1.32 8.27
C GLU A 83 -12.48 0.40 7.14
N LEU A 84 -11.56 -0.02 6.26
CA LEU A 84 -11.87 -0.94 5.16
C LEU A 84 -12.12 -2.37 5.69
N LYS A 85 -11.31 -2.84 6.65
CA LYS A 85 -11.54 -4.11 7.33
C LYS A 85 -12.89 -4.13 8.05
N ALA A 86 -13.26 -3.05 8.73
CA ALA A 86 -14.56 -2.92 9.39
C ALA A 86 -15.74 -2.94 8.40
N LYS A 87 -15.53 -2.49 7.15
CA LYS A 87 -16.51 -2.56 6.06
C LYS A 87 -16.54 -3.93 5.36
N GLY A 88 -15.74 -4.90 5.81
CA GLY A 88 -15.69 -6.24 5.22
C GLY A 88 -14.89 -6.32 3.93
N VAL A 89 -13.98 -5.38 3.66
CA VAL A 89 -13.07 -5.48 2.51
C VAL A 89 -12.05 -6.59 2.75
N ASP A 90 -11.96 -7.50 1.78
CA ASP A 90 -10.92 -8.52 1.74
C ASP A 90 -9.62 -7.93 1.17
N PHE A 91 -8.54 -8.16 1.89
CA PHE A 91 -7.20 -7.74 1.50
C PHE A 91 -6.44 -8.93 0.93
N PRO A 92 -5.52 -8.71 -0.03
CA PRO A 92 -4.72 -9.79 -0.59
C PRO A 92 -3.88 -10.46 0.50
N MET A 93 -3.56 -11.74 0.33
CA MET A 93 -2.59 -12.38 1.20
C MET A 93 -1.25 -11.66 1.04
N THR A 94 -0.66 -11.23 2.15
CA THR A 94 0.70 -10.70 2.14
C THR A 94 1.61 -11.79 1.60
N ASP A 95 2.28 -11.54 0.48
CA ASP A 95 3.15 -12.53 -0.16
C ASP A 95 4.43 -12.68 0.67
N VAL A 96 4.34 -13.50 1.73
CA VAL A 96 5.42 -13.75 2.69
C VAL A 96 6.63 -14.41 2.01
N ASP A 97 6.43 -15.04 0.85
CA ASP A 97 7.50 -15.66 0.05
C ASP A 97 8.38 -14.64 -0.67
N SER A 98 7.95 -13.38 -0.78
CA SER A 98 8.80 -12.29 -1.29
C SER A 98 9.81 -11.76 -0.25
N MET A 99 9.67 -12.16 1.02
CA MET A 99 10.73 -11.97 2.02
C MET A 99 11.82 -13.01 1.80
N VAL A 100 12.85 -12.63 1.03
CA VAL A 100 14.06 -13.45 0.89
C VAL A 100 14.52 -13.93 2.27
N PRO A 101 14.76 -15.25 2.46
CA PRO A 101 15.20 -15.77 3.75
C PRO A 101 16.49 -15.06 4.17
N ILE A 102 16.50 -14.51 5.38
CA ILE A 102 17.72 -13.95 5.98
C ILE A 102 18.66 -15.14 6.24
N VAL A 103 19.56 -15.41 5.29
CA VAL A 103 20.68 -16.33 5.49
C VAL A 103 21.75 -15.57 6.28
N THR A 104 21.65 -15.56 7.61
CA THR A 104 22.74 -15.09 8.46
C THR A 104 23.84 -16.15 8.45
N PRO A 105 25.06 -15.86 7.95
CA PRO A 105 26.16 -16.82 8.05
C PRO A 105 26.46 -17.09 9.53
N LYS A 106 26.61 -18.37 9.89
CA LYS A 106 27.13 -18.74 11.21
C LYS A 106 28.56 -18.19 11.32
N LYS A 107 28.84 -17.44 12.40
CA LYS A 107 30.21 -17.06 12.72
C LYS A 107 31.03 -18.34 12.88
N ALA A 108 32.12 -18.43 12.11
CA ALA A 108 33.16 -19.43 12.30
C ALA A 108 33.89 -19.20 13.62
#